data_AF-A0A9D4RQ15-F1
#
_entry.id   AF-A0A9D4RQ15-F1
#
_cell.length_a   1.000
_cell.length_b   1.000
_cell.length_c   1.000
_cell.angle_alpha   90.00
_cell.angle_beta   90.00
_cell.angle_gamma   90.00
#
_symmetry.space_group_name_H-M   'P 1'
#
loop_
_entity.id
_entity.type
_entity.pdbx_description
1 polymer ?
#
loop_
_entity_poly.entity_id
_entity_poly.type
_entity_poly.pdbx_seq_one_letter_code
_entity_poly.pdbx_strand_id
1 'polypeptide(L)'
;LTRRIIQGLNLRLPYTVVLLVLGILFGLLSGYSEVVHIYARVIDIDPHLLLSIFLPILIFESAFAMEVHTFIKTIVQVVLLAIPGLAMAAFLTAVLSRFMFTYDWTWNEGMMFGSILSATDPVAVVALLRDIGASKQMAMVIEGEALLNDGTAIVFFNVFLKMVTSEEAISGGDIVLDFIRIAIGGPFVGFIMAKITLFWLSRIFNDAIAEITITMASAYITYYVVEVWCKMSGVLAVVVLGLAMSSERTMISPEVEHFLHRAHTPTLPSHAQYSSKILYPHNALSSLKTDHLAAEAASSLVCEPLRSLQSMKL
;
A
#
# COMPACT_ATOMS: atom_id res chain seq x y z
N LEU A 1 -12.77 3.05 15.72
CA LEU A 1 -13.07 3.56 17.07
C LEU A 1 -12.50 4.97 17.28
N THR A 2 -11.19 5.13 17.11
CA THR A 2 -10.44 6.39 17.13
C THR A 2 -11.03 7.53 16.27
N ARG A 3 -11.38 7.27 15.01
CA ARG A 3 -12.04 8.28 14.14
C ARG A 3 -13.36 8.80 14.72
N ARG A 4 -14.16 7.94 15.38
CA ARG A 4 -15.41 8.35 16.03
C ARG A 4 -15.17 9.15 17.32
N ILE A 5 -14.12 8.82 18.07
CA ILE A 5 -13.71 9.54 19.28
C ILE A 5 -13.23 10.96 18.91
N ILE A 6 -12.43 11.10 17.86
CA ILE A 6 -11.92 12.40 17.37
C ILE A 6 -13.08 13.30 16.91
N GLN A 7 -14.04 12.73 16.17
CA GLN A 7 -15.25 13.45 15.75
C GLN A 7 -16.15 13.85 16.93
N GLY A 8 -16.25 13.02 17.97
CA GLY A 8 -16.97 13.35 19.20
C GLY A 8 -16.31 14.43 20.06
N LEU A 9 -14.98 14.59 19.97
CA LEU A 9 -14.19 15.59 20.71
C LEU A 9 -13.95 16.89 19.91
N ASN A 10 -14.47 17.00 18.68
CA ASN A 10 -14.32 18.15 17.79
C ASN A 10 -12.85 18.59 17.55
N LEU A 11 -11.91 17.64 17.62
CA LEU A 11 -10.49 17.88 17.41
C LEU A 11 -10.18 17.88 15.90
N ARG A 12 -9.62 18.98 15.38
CA ARG A 12 -9.19 19.11 13.97
C ARG A 12 -7.83 18.48 13.69
N LEU A 13 -7.48 17.39 14.36
CA LEU A 13 -6.17 16.74 14.20
C LEU A 13 -6.25 15.55 13.24
N PRO A 14 -5.25 15.35 12.36
CA PRO A 14 -5.14 14.15 11.56
C PRO A 14 -5.07 12.90 12.45
N TYR A 15 -5.75 11.84 12.03
CA TYR A 15 -5.81 10.59 12.78
C TYR A 15 -4.43 9.96 13.04
N THR A 16 -3.49 10.11 12.10
CA THR A 16 -2.11 9.63 12.20
C THR A 16 -1.37 10.26 13.39
N VAL A 17 -1.57 11.56 13.63
CA VAL A 17 -0.97 12.27 14.78
C VAL A 17 -1.53 11.72 16.10
N VAL A 18 -2.85 11.47 16.16
CA VAL A 18 -3.49 10.91 17.36
C VAL A 18 -2.96 9.50 17.65
N LEU A 19 -2.83 8.67 16.62
CA LEU A 19 -2.22 7.34 16.75
C LEU A 19 -0.78 7.40 17.23
N LEU A 20 0.03 8.30 16.68
CA LEU A 20 1.42 8.48 17.08
C LEU A 20 1.53 8.86 18.55
N VAL A 21 0.75 9.85 18.99
CA VAL A 21 0.73 10.28 20.41
C VAL A 21 0.27 9.16 21.33
N LEU A 22 -0.77 8.41 20.95
CA LEU A 22 -1.22 7.25 21.71
C LEU A 22 -0.15 6.15 21.77
N GLY A 23 0.55 5.88 20.67
CA GLY A 23 1.64 4.92 20.61
C GLY A 23 2.83 5.30 21.51
N ILE A 24 3.24 6.58 21.47
CA ILE A 24 4.29 7.11 22.35
C ILE A 24 3.87 6.99 23.81
N LEU A 25 2.64 7.40 24.15
CA LEU A 25 2.12 7.31 25.51
C LEU A 25 2.08 5.85 25.99
N PHE A 26 1.64 4.93 25.14
CA PHE A 26 1.60 3.50 25.43
C PHE A 26 3.00 2.92 25.64
N GLY A 27 3.98 3.32 24.82
CA GLY A 27 5.38 2.95 24.98
C GLY A 27 5.98 3.45 26.30
N LEU A 28 5.72 4.71 26.67
CA LEU A 28 6.17 5.27 27.96
C LEU A 28 5.51 4.55 29.14
N LEU A 29 4.20 4.32 29.09
CA LEU A 29 3.44 3.61 30.14
C LEU A 29 3.89 2.16 30.33
N SER A 30 4.37 1.51 29.26
CA SER A 30 4.90 0.13 29.34
C SER A 30 6.09 0.00 30.31
N GLY A 31 6.87 1.08 30.50
CA GLY A 31 7.98 1.11 31.45
C GLY A 31 7.57 1.21 32.92
N TYR A 32 6.31 1.59 33.20
CA TYR A 32 5.81 1.84 34.56
C TYR A 32 4.81 0.79 35.06
N SER A 33 4.14 0.05 34.16
CA SER A 33 3.09 -0.91 34.52
C SER A 33 3.30 -2.26 33.86
N GLU A 34 3.39 -3.30 34.67
CA GLU A 34 3.56 -4.69 34.22
C GLU A 34 2.36 -5.18 33.39
N VAL A 35 1.15 -4.67 33.67
CA VAL A 35 -0.06 -4.95 32.88
C VAL A 35 0.04 -4.35 31.48
N VAL A 36 0.51 -3.11 31.37
CA VAL A 36 0.70 -2.45 30.07
C VAL A 36 1.85 -3.11 29.30
N HIS A 37 2.91 -3.54 29.99
CA HIS A 37 4.04 -4.25 29.40
C HIS A 37 3.62 -5.53 28.66
N ILE A 38 2.64 -6.29 29.18
CA ILE A 38 2.10 -7.49 28.51
C ILE A 38 1.50 -7.14 27.14
N TYR A 39 0.71 -6.06 27.07
CA TYR A 39 0.12 -5.60 25.82
C TYR A 39 1.14 -4.88 24.92
N ALA A 40 2.17 -4.29 25.52
CA ALA A 40 3.25 -3.58 24.84
C ALA A 40 4.34 -4.51 24.28
N ARG A 41 4.25 -5.84 24.45
CA ARG A 41 5.14 -6.79 23.73
C ARG A 41 5.10 -6.66 22.22
N VAL A 42 4.06 -6.04 21.66
CA VAL A 42 4.01 -5.67 20.24
C VAL A 42 5.16 -4.73 19.85
N ILE A 43 5.73 -3.98 20.81
CA ILE A 43 6.90 -3.11 20.61
C ILE A 43 8.18 -3.91 20.35
N ASP A 44 8.31 -5.13 20.88
CA ASP A 44 9.47 -5.99 20.68
C ASP A 44 9.45 -6.75 19.33
N ILE A 45 8.40 -6.57 18.53
CA ILE A 45 8.33 -7.17 17.20
C ILE A 45 9.37 -6.50 16.30
N ASP A 46 10.14 -7.32 15.60
CA ASP A 46 11.10 -6.85 14.60
C ASP A 46 10.42 -5.92 13.58
N PRO A 47 10.84 -4.64 13.47
CA PRO A 47 10.30 -3.70 12.50
C PRO A 47 10.37 -4.22 11.06
N HIS A 48 11.42 -4.97 10.69
CA HIS A 48 11.54 -5.57 9.36
C HIS A 48 10.45 -6.60 9.10
N LEU A 49 10.05 -7.37 10.11
CA LEU A 49 8.96 -8.34 9.99
C LEU A 49 7.61 -7.63 9.81
N LEU A 50 7.39 -6.54 10.55
CA LEU A 50 6.20 -5.70 10.39
C LEU A 50 6.13 -5.15 8.95
N LEU A 51 7.22 -4.55 8.45
CA LEU A 51 7.28 -4.05 7.08
C LEU A 51 7.08 -5.17 6.06
N SER A 52 7.75 -6.32 6.21
CA SER A 52 7.63 -7.45 5.27
C SER A 52 6.22 -8.05 5.19
N ILE A 53 5.38 -7.84 6.21
CA ILE A 53 3.98 -8.28 6.23
C ILE A 53 3.06 -7.22 5.61
N PHE A 54 3.17 -5.95 6.00
CA PHE A 54 2.21 -4.93 5.59
C PHE A 54 2.58 -4.25 4.26
N LEU A 55 3.86 -4.07 4.00
CA LEU A 55 4.35 -3.29 2.87
C LEU A 55 3.98 -3.92 1.51
N PRO A 56 4.09 -5.26 1.29
CA PRO A 56 3.75 -5.85 -0.01
C PRO A 56 2.31 -5.57 -0.44
N ILE A 57 1.36 -5.68 0.49
CA ILE A 57 -0.06 -5.47 0.15
C ILE A 57 -0.40 -3.99 -0.03
N LEU A 58 0.17 -3.10 0.79
CA LEU A 58 -0.06 -1.65 0.69
C LEU A 58 0.49 -1.07 -0.62
N ILE A 59 1.69 -1.48 -1.01
CA ILE A 59 2.31 -1.07 -2.27
C ILE A 59 1.54 -1.65 -3.45
N PHE A 60 1.19 -2.94 -3.39
CA PHE A 60 0.44 -3.59 -4.47
C PHE A 60 -0.91 -2.91 -4.69
N GLU A 61 -1.66 -2.63 -3.62
CA GLU A 61 -2.94 -1.92 -3.71
C GLU A 61 -2.77 -0.55 -4.37
N SER A 62 -1.80 0.23 -3.91
CA SER A 62 -1.50 1.56 -4.45
C SER A 62 -1.13 1.49 -5.93
N ALA A 63 -0.22 0.59 -6.31
CA ALA A 63 0.21 0.39 -7.70
C ALA A 63 -0.94 -0.12 -8.60
N PHE A 64 -1.76 -1.04 -8.09
CA PHE A 64 -2.88 -1.60 -8.83
C PHE A 64 -3.98 -0.56 -9.03
N ALA A 65 -4.22 0.35 -8.08
CA ALA A 65 -5.21 1.41 -8.18
C ALA A 65 -4.89 2.48 -9.24
N MET A 66 -3.63 2.63 -9.62
CA MET A 66 -3.18 3.65 -10.59
C MET A 66 -3.67 3.39 -12.02
N GLU A 67 -3.97 4.47 -12.73
CA GLU A 67 -4.29 4.45 -14.16
C GLU A 67 -2.99 4.42 -14.98
N VAL A 68 -2.61 3.23 -15.45
CA VAL A 68 -1.32 2.99 -16.13
C VAL A 68 -1.09 3.90 -17.33
N HIS A 69 -2.12 4.19 -18.12
CA HIS A 69 -2.01 5.06 -19.28
C HIS A 69 -1.57 6.48 -18.91
N THR A 70 -2.14 7.03 -17.84
CA THR A 70 -1.76 8.35 -17.35
C THR A 70 -0.40 8.30 -16.66
N PHE A 71 -0.08 7.20 -15.96
CA PHE A 71 1.20 7.01 -15.28
C PHE A 71 2.38 6.97 -16.26
N ILE A 72 2.25 6.24 -17.36
CA ILE A 72 3.28 6.17 -18.41
C ILE A 72 3.50 7.54 -19.04
N LYS A 73 2.46 8.38 -19.19
CA LYS A 73 2.63 9.75 -19.69
C LYS A 73 3.42 10.64 -18.73
N THR A 74 3.33 10.39 -17.43
CA THR A 74 4.00 11.17 -16.38
C THR A 74 5.26 10.51 -15.82
N ILE A 75 5.66 9.33 -16.34
CA ILE A 75 6.73 8.50 -15.76
C ILE A 75 8.05 9.24 -15.63
N VAL A 76 8.38 10.09 -16.61
CA VAL A 76 9.64 10.85 -16.59
C VAL A 76 9.66 11.81 -15.40
N GLN A 77 8.55 12.48 -15.10
CA GLN A 77 8.44 13.40 -13.96
C GLN A 77 8.51 12.62 -12.65
N VAL A 78 7.78 11.51 -12.57
CA VAL A 78 7.76 10.62 -11.41
C VAL A 78 9.18 10.09 -11.10
N VAL A 79 9.89 9.57 -12.10
CA VAL A 79 11.25 9.02 -11.93
C VAL A 79 12.26 10.11 -11.57
N LEU A 80 12.15 11.31 -12.16
CA LEU A 80 13.01 12.45 -11.81
C LEU A 80 12.80 12.92 -10.37
N LEU A 81 11.59 12.84 -9.83
CA LEU A 81 11.35 13.19 -8.43
C LEU A 81 11.78 12.06 -7.48
N ALA A 82 11.39 10.82 -7.78
CA ALA A 82 11.61 9.68 -6.90
C ALA A 82 13.07 9.22 -6.78
N ILE A 83 13.91 9.46 -7.81
CA ILE A 83 15.32 9.03 -7.79
C ILE A 83 16.28 10.20 -7.50
N PRO A 84 16.55 11.14 -8.43
CA PRO A 84 17.48 12.22 -8.13
C PRO A 84 16.90 13.23 -7.13
N GLY A 85 15.58 13.44 -7.09
CA GLY A 85 14.94 14.25 -6.06
C GLY A 85 15.15 13.68 -4.65
N LEU A 86 14.90 12.37 -4.46
CA LEU A 86 15.21 11.66 -3.22
C LEU A 86 16.71 11.75 -2.88
N ALA A 87 17.59 11.49 -3.84
CA ALA A 87 19.04 11.54 -3.59
C ALA A 87 19.49 12.92 -3.11
N MET A 88 18.93 13.98 -3.71
CA MET A 88 19.17 15.36 -3.29
C MET A 88 18.59 15.64 -1.90
N ALA A 89 17.38 15.17 -1.60
CA ALA A 89 16.75 15.32 -0.28
C ALA A 89 17.56 14.61 0.81
N ALA A 90 18.00 13.37 0.55
CA ALA A 90 18.86 12.62 1.45
C ALA A 90 20.21 13.32 1.68
N PHE A 91 20.82 13.86 0.63
CA PHE A 91 22.06 14.62 0.73
C PHE A 91 21.91 15.91 1.55
N LEU A 92 20.87 16.70 1.28
CA LEU A 92 20.61 17.91 2.06
C LEU A 92 20.34 17.58 3.53
N THR A 93 19.62 16.50 3.79
CA THR A 93 19.36 16.01 5.16
C THR A 93 20.66 15.56 5.84
N ALA A 94 21.55 14.87 5.14
CA ALA A 94 22.86 14.46 5.65
C ALA A 94 23.76 15.65 6.01
N VAL A 95 23.75 16.68 5.16
CA VAL A 95 24.47 17.95 5.40
C VAL A 95 23.91 18.62 6.65
N LEU A 96 22.59 18.76 6.75
CA LEU A 96 21.93 19.37 7.90
C LEU A 96 22.19 18.58 9.19
N SER A 97 22.08 17.25 9.16
CA SER A 97 22.31 16.40 10.33
C SER A 97 23.72 16.57 10.88
N ARG A 98 24.72 16.72 10.00
CA ARG A 98 26.12 16.92 10.39
C ARG A 98 26.37 18.28 11.06
N PHE A 99 25.64 19.32 10.66
CA PHE A 99 25.78 20.66 11.26
C PHE A 99 24.91 20.86 12.50
N MET A 100 23.77 20.19 12.58
CA MET A 100 22.81 20.36 13.67
C MET A 100 23.06 19.43 14.86
N PHE A 101 23.48 18.20 14.60
CA PHE A 101 23.73 17.23 15.67
C PHE A 101 25.20 17.27 16.10
N THR A 102 25.42 17.10 17.40
CA THR A 102 26.75 16.93 17.98
C THR A 102 27.29 15.51 17.84
N TYR A 103 26.54 14.62 17.18
CA TYR A 103 26.99 13.28 16.86
C TYR A 103 27.98 13.37 15.69
N ASP A 104 29.18 12.79 15.84
CA ASP A 104 30.22 12.76 14.81
C ASP A 104 29.88 11.76 13.68
N TRP A 105 28.68 11.86 13.11
CA TRP A 105 28.22 10.98 12.03
C TRP A 105 29.08 11.14 10.79
N THR A 106 29.49 10.00 10.24
CA THR A 106 30.09 9.89 8.91
C THR A 106 29.08 10.31 7.83
N TRP A 107 29.58 10.61 6.63
CA TRP A 107 28.71 10.94 5.50
C TRP A 107 27.75 9.80 5.15
N ASN A 108 28.18 8.55 5.30
CA ASN A 108 27.35 7.38 5.02
C ASN A 108 26.20 7.25 6.02
N GLU A 109 26.44 7.50 7.31
CA GLU A 109 25.39 7.53 8.34
C GLU A 109 24.39 8.67 8.10
N GLY A 110 24.88 9.86 7.73
CA GLY A 110 24.02 10.98 7.37
C GLY A 110 23.15 10.69 6.14
N MET A 111 23.72 10.08 5.09
CA MET A 111 22.99 9.68 3.89
C MET A 111 21.99 8.56 4.17
N MET A 112 22.35 7.59 5.03
CA MET A 112 21.45 6.55 5.52
C MET A 112 20.26 7.17 6.25
N PHE A 113 20.50 8.10 7.18
CA PHE A 113 19.46 8.85 7.87
C PHE A 113 18.57 9.65 6.91
N GLY A 114 19.19 10.36 5.95
CA GLY A 114 18.49 11.10 4.92
C GLY A 114 17.59 10.23 4.04
N SER A 115 18.03 9.01 3.70
CA SER A 115 17.23 8.08 2.88
C SER A 115 15.95 7.62 3.58
N ILE A 116 15.99 7.34 4.89
CA ILE A 116 14.80 6.97 5.67
C ILE A 116 13.81 8.15 5.73
N LEU A 117 14.31 9.36 5.94
CA LEU A 117 13.47 10.56 6.04
C LEU A 117 12.92 11.06 4.69
N SER A 118 13.43 10.55 3.58
CA SER A 118 13.01 10.97 2.25
C SER A 118 11.72 10.29 1.79
N ALA A 119 11.30 9.18 2.41
CA ALA A 119 10.04 8.52 2.07
C ALA A 119 8.84 9.41 2.45
N THR A 120 7.90 9.58 1.51
CA THR A 120 6.78 10.52 1.62
C THR A 120 5.44 9.81 1.48
N ASP A 121 4.49 10.11 2.36
CA ASP A 121 3.10 9.66 2.24
C ASP A 121 2.21 10.78 1.62
N PRO A 122 1.75 10.62 0.37
CA PRO A 122 0.99 11.64 -0.34
C PRO A 122 -0.51 11.56 -0.04
N VAL A 123 -1.01 10.53 0.67
CA VAL A 123 -2.44 10.19 0.74
C VAL A 123 -3.29 11.39 1.18
N ALA A 124 -2.87 12.09 2.23
CA ALA A 124 -3.59 13.26 2.72
C ALA A 124 -3.55 14.45 1.75
N VAL A 125 -2.40 14.67 1.10
CA VAL A 125 -2.17 15.80 0.18
C VAL A 125 -2.93 15.60 -1.11
N VAL A 126 -2.91 14.38 -1.66
CA VAL A 126 -3.61 14.00 -2.89
C VAL A 126 -5.12 14.14 -2.72
N ALA A 127 -5.68 13.70 -1.58
CA ALA A 127 -7.11 13.87 -1.30
C ALA A 127 -7.50 15.35 -1.32
N LEU A 128 -6.74 16.20 -0.64
CA LEU A 128 -6.99 17.64 -0.59
C LEU A 128 -6.80 18.31 -1.97
N LEU A 129 -5.79 17.90 -2.74
CA LEU A 129 -5.58 18.41 -4.10
C LEU A 129 -6.73 18.07 -5.03
N ARG A 130 -7.28 16.86 -4.93
CA ARG A 130 -8.48 16.45 -5.68
C ARG A 130 -9.70 17.28 -5.29
N ASP A 131 -9.88 17.56 -4.00
CA ASP A 131 -10.99 18.39 -3.51
C ASP A 131 -10.95 19.83 -4.05
N ILE A 132 -9.75 20.39 -4.25
CA ILE A 132 -9.58 21.74 -4.82
C ILE A 132 -9.47 21.76 -6.35
N GLY A 133 -9.70 20.62 -7.02
CA GLY A 133 -9.78 20.54 -8.49
C GLY A 133 -8.46 20.34 -9.22
N ALA A 134 -7.44 19.76 -8.57
CA ALA A 134 -6.18 19.42 -9.24
C ALA A 134 -6.41 18.44 -10.42
N SER A 135 -5.58 18.57 -11.46
CA SER A 135 -5.68 17.69 -12.63
C SER A 135 -5.32 16.25 -12.27
N LYS A 136 -5.92 15.28 -12.98
CA LYS A 136 -5.57 13.86 -12.84
C LYS A 136 -4.07 13.60 -13.01
N GLN A 137 -3.42 14.35 -13.91
CA GLN A 137 -1.97 14.24 -14.13
C GLN A 137 -1.16 14.70 -12.92
N MET A 138 -1.56 15.80 -12.27
CA MET A 138 -0.87 16.28 -11.08
C MET A 138 -1.02 15.32 -9.90
N ALA A 139 -2.22 14.78 -9.69
CA ALA A 139 -2.44 13.73 -8.69
C ALA A 139 -1.60 12.48 -9.00
N MET A 140 -1.54 12.06 -10.27
CA MET A 140 -0.75 10.90 -10.68
C MET A 140 0.76 11.08 -10.51
N VAL A 141 1.28 12.29 -10.74
CA VAL A 141 2.70 12.60 -10.48
C VAL A 141 3.01 12.43 -9.00
N ILE A 142 2.16 12.96 -8.11
CA ILE A 142 2.38 12.92 -6.66
C ILE A 142 2.21 11.49 -6.12
N GLU A 143 1.17 10.77 -6.53
CA GLU A 143 0.96 9.36 -6.16
C GLU A 143 2.10 8.47 -6.67
N GLY A 144 2.51 8.66 -7.93
CA GLY A 144 3.58 7.88 -8.54
C GLY A 144 4.96 8.18 -7.97
N GLU A 145 5.23 9.45 -7.63
CA GLU A 145 6.45 9.87 -6.96
C GLU A 145 6.58 9.15 -5.63
N ALA A 146 5.58 9.27 -4.74
CA ALA A 146 5.59 8.57 -3.47
C ALA A 146 5.74 7.04 -3.60
N LEU A 147 5.02 6.42 -4.54
CA LEU A 147 5.07 4.98 -4.75
C LEU A 147 6.47 4.50 -5.17
N LEU A 148 7.16 5.24 -6.05
CA LEU A 148 8.54 4.92 -6.42
C LEU A 148 9.54 5.36 -5.36
N ASN A 149 9.24 6.43 -4.62
CA ASN A 149 10.05 6.99 -3.55
C ASN A 149 10.18 5.98 -2.40
N ASP A 150 9.09 5.31 -1.99
CA ASP A 150 9.11 4.21 -1.01
C ASP A 150 10.09 3.09 -1.41
N GLY A 151 10.06 2.69 -2.68
CA GLY A 151 10.96 1.69 -3.22
C GLY A 151 12.39 2.16 -3.39
N THR A 152 12.60 3.42 -3.69
CA THR A 152 13.94 3.99 -3.89
C THR A 152 14.61 4.27 -2.54
N ALA A 153 13.86 4.73 -1.54
CA ALA A 153 14.33 5.01 -0.19
C ALA A 153 14.93 3.77 0.46
N ILE A 154 14.25 2.62 0.38
CA ILE A 154 14.77 1.37 0.94
C ILE A 154 16.03 0.87 0.20
N VAL A 155 16.15 1.14 -1.11
CA VAL A 155 17.37 0.81 -1.88
C VAL A 155 18.53 1.67 -1.43
N PHE A 156 18.34 2.99 -1.32
CA PHE A 156 19.34 3.91 -0.81
C PHE A 156 19.75 3.55 0.62
N PHE A 157 18.77 3.29 1.49
CA PHE A 157 19.01 2.88 2.87
C PHE A 157 19.88 1.62 2.95
N ASN A 158 19.53 0.55 2.22
CA ASN A 158 20.29 -0.70 2.26
C ASN A 158 21.71 -0.53 1.70
N VAL A 159 21.90 0.30 0.67
CA VAL A 159 23.22 0.61 0.11
C VAL A 159 24.08 1.31 1.15
N PHE A 160 23.57 2.35 1.82
CA PHE A 160 24.34 3.05 2.86
C PHE A 160 24.51 2.22 4.14
N LEU A 161 23.51 1.43 4.54
CA LEU A 161 23.60 0.50 5.66
C LEU A 161 24.75 -0.50 5.44
N LYS A 162 24.87 -1.04 4.23
CA LYS A 162 26.00 -1.91 3.86
C LYS A 162 27.33 -1.17 3.97
N MET A 163 27.42 0.09 3.55
CA MET A 163 28.66 0.88 3.69
C MET A 163 29.02 1.21 5.13
N VAL A 164 28.03 1.37 6.02
CA VAL A 164 28.25 1.67 7.44
C VAL A 164 28.63 0.40 8.21
N THR A 165 28.08 -0.75 7.84
CA THR A 165 28.29 -2.03 8.54
C THR A 165 29.46 -2.85 8.00
N SER A 166 29.91 -2.62 6.76
CA SER A 166 31.03 -3.35 6.18
C SER A 166 32.37 -2.81 6.69
N GLU A 167 33.21 -3.71 7.21
CA GLU A 167 34.58 -3.38 7.65
C GLU A 167 35.55 -3.20 6.46
N GLU A 168 35.19 -3.70 5.28
CA GLU A 168 36.01 -3.63 4.06
C GLU A 168 35.66 -2.40 3.21
N ALA A 169 36.69 -1.78 2.63
CA ALA A 169 36.50 -0.67 1.68
C ALA A 169 35.80 -1.17 0.41
N ILE A 170 34.50 -0.90 0.29
CA ILE A 170 33.73 -1.23 -0.89
C ILE A 170 34.16 -0.31 -2.04
N SER A 171 34.51 -0.89 -3.19
CA SER A 171 34.81 -0.10 -4.39
C SER A 171 33.56 0.68 -4.85
N GLY A 172 33.74 1.96 -5.21
CA GLY A 172 32.66 2.78 -5.74
C GLY A 172 31.96 2.17 -6.97
N GLY A 173 32.68 1.37 -7.76
CA GLY A 173 32.11 0.64 -8.90
C GLY A 173 31.14 -0.45 -8.48
N ASP A 174 31.45 -1.20 -7.41
CA ASP A 174 30.60 -2.28 -6.91
C ASP A 174 29.29 -1.73 -6.32
N ILE A 175 29.36 -0.54 -5.71
CA ILE A 175 28.18 0.17 -5.19
C ILE A 175 27.22 0.56 -6.31
N VAL A 176 27.75 1.12 -7.40
CA VAL A 176 26.92 1.51 -8.56
C VAL A 176 26.30 0.28 -9.21
N LEU A 177 27.07 -0.81 -9.33
CA LEU A 177 26.55 -2.07 -9.86
C LEU A 177 25.48 -2.68 -8.95
N ASP A 178 25.68 -2.69 -7.63
CA ASP A 178 24.69 -3.15 -6.66
C ASP A 178 23.42 -2.28 -6.72
N PHE A 179 23.57 -0.96 -6.82
CA PHE A 179 22.44 -0.05 -6.98
C PHE A 179 21.64 -0.35 -8.25
N ILE A 180 22.31 -0.46 -9.40
CA ILE A 180 21.67 -0.79 -10.68
C ILE A 180 20.98 -2.16 -10.60
N ARG A 181 21.64 -3.17 -10.01
CA ARG A 181 21.08 -4.51 -9.84
C ARG A 181 19.81 -4.48 -8.99
N ILE A 182 19.83 -3.80 -7.85
CA ILE A 182 18.68 -3.72 -6.94
C ILE A 182 17.55 -2.90 -7.57
N ALA A 183 17.88 -1.79 -8.22
CA ALA A 183 16.92 -0.86 -8.81
C ALA A 183 16.25 -1.38 -10.10
N ILE A 184 16.99 -2.07 -10.98
CA ILE A 184 16.45 -2.59 -12.25
C ILE A 184 16.00 -4.05 -12.12
N GLY A 185 16.75 -4.86 -11.37
CA GLY A 185 16.47 -6.28 -11.25
C GLY A 185 15.16 -6.59 -10.53
N GLY A 186 14.80 -5.81 -9.50
CA GLY A 186 13.49 -5.90 -8.84
C GLY A 186 12.33 -5.71 -9.82
N PRO A 187 12.21 -4.55 -10.49
CA PRO A 187 11.26 -4.30 -11.57
C PRO A 187 11.20 -5.39 -12.63
N PHE A 188 12.35 -5.88 -13.09
CA PHE A 188 12.40 -6.93 -14.12
C PHE A 188 11.76 -8.23 -13.66
N VAL A 189 12.09 -8.72 -12.46
CA VAL A 189 11.47 -9.93 -11.91
C VAL A 189 10.00 -9.69 -11.57
N GLY A 190 9.63 -8.51 -11.09
CA GLY A 190 8.24 -8.12 -10.85
C GLY A 190 7.38 -8.19 -12.12
N PHE A 191 7.92 -7.74 -13.26
CA PHE A 191 7.25 -7.86 -14.55
C PHE A 191 7.05 -9.33 -14.99
N ILE A 192 8.05 -10.18 -14.80
CA ILE A 192 7.93 -11.63 -15.09
C ILE A 192 6.85 -12.25 -14.22
N MET A 193 6.86 -11.96 -12.91
CA MET A 193 5.84 -12.44 -11.98
C MET A 193 4.44 -11.95 -12.36
N ALA A 194 4.30 -10.71 -12.83
CA ALA A 194 3.03 -10.21 -13.35
C ALA A 194 2.50 -11.03 -14.51
N LYS A 195 3.35 -11.35 -15.50
CA LYS A 195 2.95 -12.19 -16.64
C LYS A 195 2.55 -13.60 -16.20
N ILE A 196 3.24 -14.17 -15.22
CA ILE A 196 2.88 -15.46 -14.63
C ILE A 196 1.50 -15.35 -13.96
N THR A 197 1.28 -14.35 -13.09
CA THR A 197 0.00 -14.16 -12.39
C THR A 197 -1.15 -13.93 -13.36
N LEU A 198 -0.96 -13.08 -14.37
CA LEU A 198 -1.97 -12.80 -15.41
C LEU A 198 -2.32 -14.06 -16.22
N PHE A 199 -1.32 -14.90 -16.52
CA PHE A 199 -1.56 -16.19 -17.16
C PHE A 199 -2.42 -17.12 -16.29
N TRP A 200 -2.16 -17.19 -14.98
CA TRP A 200 -2.99 -17.98 -14.06
C TRP A 200 -4.41 -17.42 -13.94
N LEU A 201 -4.56 -16.10 -13.84
CA LEU A 201 -5.87 -15.43 -13.80
C LEU A 201 -6.66 -15.68 -15.08
N SER A 202 -6.02 -15.67 -16.26
CA SER A 202 -6.70 -15.94 -17.53
C SER A 202 -7.29 -17.36 -17.66
N ARG A 203 -6.88 -18.29 -16.78
CA ARG A 203 -7.39 -19.67 -16.74
C ARG A 203 -8.52 -19.87 -15.75
N ILE A 204 -8.77 -18.90 -14.88
CA ILE A 204 -9.80 -18.95 -13.86
C ILE A 204 -10.98 -18.14 -14.40
N PHE A 205 -12.15 -18.77 -14.44
CA PHE A 205 -13.36 -18.13 -14.92
C PHE A 205 -14.38 -18.11 -13.79
N ASN A 206 -14.91 -16.91 -13.52
CA ASN A 206 -16.11 -16.71 -12.71
C ASN A 206 -15.98 -17.13 -11.23
N ASP A 207 -14.78 -16.96 -10.64
CA ASP A 207 -14.53 -17.15 -9.21
C ASP A 207 -13.76 -15.95 -8.63
N ALA A 208 -14.51 -14.98 -8.10
CA ALA A 208 -13.96 -13.76 -7.51
C ALA A 208 -13.06 -14.03 -6.29
N ILE A 209 -13.33 -15.09 -5.52
CA ILE A 209 -12.53 -15.43 -4.34
C ILE A 209 -11.17 -15.95 -4.79
N ALA A 210 -11.13 -16.78 -5.83
CA ALA A 210 -9.89 -17.27 -6.42
C ALA A 210 -9.04 -16.13 -7.00
N GLU A 211 -9.67 -15.19 -7.73
CA GLU A 211 -8.98 -14.01 -8.29
C GLU A 211 -8.35 -13.14 -7.20
N ILE A 212 -9.09 -12.83 -6.13
CA ILE A 212 -8.58 -12.06 -4.98
C ILE A 212 -7.44 -12.81 -4.28
N THR A 213 -7.60 -14.11 -4.07
CA THR A 213 -6.58 -14.91 -3.38
C THR A 213 -5.29 -14.95 -4.17
N ILE A 214 -5.36 -15.13 -5.49
CA ILE A 214 -4.19 -15.20 -6.37
C ILE A 214 -3.49 -13.86 -6.50
N THR A 215 -4.26 -12.77 -6.61
CA THR A 215 -3.70 -11.40 -6.69
C THR A 215 -3.01 -11.00 -5.39
N MET A 216 -3.59 -11.32 -4.22
CA MET A 216 -2.92 -11.10 -2.94
C MET A 216 -1.71 -12.01 -2.76
N ALA A 217 -1.84 -13.30 -3.09
CA ALA A 217 -0.73 -14.25 -2.98
C ALA A 217 0.44 -13.86 -3.89
N SER A 218 0.17 -13.39 -5.12
CA SER A 218 1.23 -12.98 -6.05
C SER A 218 2.01 -11.78 -5.53
N ALA A 219 1.37 -10.82 -4.86
CA ALA A 219 2.06 -9.68 -4.23
C ALA A 219 3.07 -10.15 -3.19
N TYR A 220 2.67 -11.03 -2.27
CA TYR A 220 3.57 -11.60 -1.26
C TYR A 220 4.67 -12.46 -1.87
N ILE A 221 4.32 -13.39 -2.77
CA ILE A 221 5.30 -14.27 -3.41
C ILE A 221 6.33 -13.43 -4.16
N THR A 222 5.90 -12.42 -4.91
CA THR A 222 6.82 -11.53 -5.65
C THR A 222 7.76 -10.79 -4.70
N TYR A 223 7.23 -10.21 -3.62
CA TYR A 223 8.05 -9.53 -2.62
C TYR A 223 9.12 -10.46 -2.03
N TYR A 224 8.71 -11.60 -1.48
CA TYR A 224 9.64 -12.52 -0.80
C TYR A 224 10.63 -13.19 -1.76
N VAL A 225 10.21 -13.57 -2.97
CA VAL A 225 11.12 -14.14 -3.98
C VAL A 225 12.19 -13.11 -4.34
N VAL A 226 11.81 -11.87 -4.62
CA VAL A 226 12.76 -10.84 -5.04
C VAL A 226 13.69 -10.43 -3.89
N GLU A 227 13.14 -10.22 -2.70
CA GLU A 227 13.89 -9.70 -1.56
C GLU A 227 14.77 -10.77 -0.90
N VAL A 228 14.21 -11.95 -0.62
CA VAL A 228 14.92 -12.99 0.11
C VAL A 228 15.87 -13.75 -0.81
N TRP A 229 15.41 -14.15 -2.01
CA TRP A 229 16.16 -15.03 -2.89
C TRP A 229 17.05 -14.27 -3.86
N CYS A 230 16.53 -13.23 -4.51
CA CYS A 230 17.30 -12.48 -5.49
C CYS A 230 18.18 -11.38 -4.89
N LYS A 231 17.93 -11.00 -3.63
CA LYS A 231 18.59 -9.89 -2.92
C LYS A 231 18.43 -8.56 -3.67
N MET A 232 17.22 -8.30 -4.18
CA MET A 232 16.85 -7.07 -4.90
C MET A 232 15.66 -6.40 -4.21
N SER A 233 15.21 -5.25 -4.69
CA SER A 233 14.11 -4.52 -4.05
C SER A 233 12.76 -5.22 -4.28
N GLY A 234 12.24 -5.88 -3.25
CA GLY A 234 10.90 -6.49 -3.26
C GLY A 234 9.82 -5.44 -3.49
N VAL A 235 10.00 -4.24 -2.92
CA VAL A 235 9.13 -3.08 -3.11
C VAL A 235 8.96 -2.72 -4.58
N LEU A 236 10.07 -2.46 -5.28
CA LEU A 236 10.02 -2.06 -6.69
C LEU A 236 9.46 -3.18 -7.58
N ALA A 237 9.70 -4.44 -7.23
CA ALA A 237 9.10 -5.57 -7.93
C ALA A 237 7.57 -5.60 -7.79
N VAL A 238 7.05 -5.38 -6.57
CA VAL A 238 5.61 -5.34 -6.30
C VAL A 238 4.94 -4.13 -6.97
N VAL A 239 5.63 -2.98 -7.05
CA VAL A 239 5.13 -1.82 -7.81
C VAL A 239 4.92 -2.20 -9.28
N VAL A 240 5.92 -2.82 -9.91
CA VAL A 240 5.81 -3.23 -11.32
C VAL A 240 4.77 -4.34 -11.50
N LEU A 241 4.66 -5.28 -10.55
CA LEU A 241 3.59 -6.27 -10.53
C LEU A 241 2.21 -5.61 -10.56
N GLY A 242 1.94 -4.70 -9.62
CA GLY A 242 0.65 -4.01 -9.52
C GLY A 242 0.33 -3.15 -10.75
N LEU A 243 1.31 -2.42 -11.27
CA LEU A 243 1.15 -1.61 -12.49
C LEU A 243 0.90 -2.49 -13.72
N ALA A 244 1.64 -3.58 -13.90
CA ALA A 244 1.46 -4.49 -15.02
C ALA A 244 0.07 -5.16 -14.98
N MET A 245 -0.38 -5.56 -13.79
CA MET A 245 -1.72 -6.12 -13.59
C MET A 245 -2.82 -5.07 -13.82
N SER A 246 -2.61 -3.82 -13.41
CA SER A 246 -3.54 -2.70 -13.68
C SER A 246 -3.68 -2.41 -15.18
N SER A 247 -2.61 -2.60 -15.96
CA SER A 247 -2.65 -2.41 -17.42
C SER A 247 -3.55 -3.40 -18.13
N GLU A 248 -3.74 -4.58 -17.54
CA GLU A 248 -4.48 -5.70 -18.12
C GLU A 248 -5.84 -5.94 -17.40
N ARG A 249 -6.38 -4.87 -16.77
CA ARG A 249 -7.70 -4.85 -16.09
C ARG A 249 -8.85 -5.45 -16.90
N THR A 250 -8.77 -5.46 -18.23
CA THR A 250 -9.77 -6.08 -19.11
C THR A 250 -9.84 -7.60 -19.02
N MET A 251 -8.89 -8.25 -18.32
CA MET A 251 -8.91 -9.68 -18.01
C MET A 251 -9.38 -10.02 -16.59
N ILE A 252 -9.74 -9.00 -15.78
CA ILE A 252 -10.21 -9.17 -14.40
C ILE A 252 -11.74 -9.01 -14.38
N SER A 253 -12.44 -9.89 -13.66
CA SER A 253 -13.91 -9.86 -13.63
C SER A 253 -14.43 -8.56 -12.96
N PRO A 254 -15.53 -7.95 -13.46
CA PRO A 254 -16.11 -6.72 -12.91
C PRO A 254 -16.48 -6.79 -11.41
N GLU A 255 -16.67 -7.99 -10.86
CA GLU A 255 -17.01 -8.20 -9.44
C GLU A 255 -15.82 -7.91 -8.50
N VAL A 256 -14.59 -8.18 -8.94
CA VAL A 256 -13.36 -7.89 -8.17
C VAL A 256 -13.06 -6.39 -8.15
N GLU A 257 -13.34 -5.70 -9.25
CA GLU A 257 -13.24 -4.24 -9.35
C GLU A 257 -14.17 -3.54 -8.34
N HIS A 258 -15.38 -4.04 -8.17
CA HIS A 258 -16.35 -3.48 -7.22
C HIS A 258 -15.99 -3.75 -5.75
N PHE A 259 -15.34 -4.88 -5.43
CA PHE A 259 -14.84 -5.17 -4.08
C PHE A 259 -13.65 -4.28 -3.71
N LEU A 260 -12.74 -4.03 -4.66
CA LEU A 260 -11.56 -3.16 -4.47
C LEU A 260 -11.94 -1.67 -4.43
N HIS A 261 -12.86 -1.21 -5.28
CA HIS A 261 -13.36 0.19 -5.21
C HIS A 261 -14.12 0.51 -3.93
N ARG A 262 -14.82 -0.48 -3.35
CA ARG A 262 -15.52 -0.32 -2.07
C ARG A 262 -14.56 -0.19 -0.88
N ALA A 263 -13.33 -0.69 -0.99
CA ALA A 263 -12.29 -0.48 0.02
C ALA A 263 -11.73 0.95 -0.02
N HIS A 264 -11.63 1.56 -1.21
CA HIS A 264 -11.02 2.88 -1.42
C HIS A 264 -11.98 4.06 -1.21
N THR A 265 -13.30 3.84 -1.25
CA THR A 265 -14.30 4.92 -1.09
C THR A 265 -15.50 4.48 -0.25
N PRO A 266 -15.60 4.88 1.04
CA PRO A 266 -16.86 4.81 1.77
C PRO A 266 -17.67 6.06 1.41
N THR A 267 -18.11 6.18 0.15
CA THR A 267 -18.99 7.27 -0.29
C THR A 267 -20.36 6.73 -0.67
N LEU A 268 -21.38 7.40 -0.14
CA LEU A 268 -22.81 7.11 -0.31
C LEU A 268 -23.19 6.92 -1.79
N PRO A 269 -24.22 6.12 -2.10
CA PRO A 269 -24.67 5.92 -3.46
C PRO A 269 -25.10 7.26 -4.07
N SER A 270 -24.30 7.75 -5.03
CA SER A 270 -24.67 8.91 -5.82
C SER A 270 -25.72 8.50 -6.85
N HIS A 271 -26.68 9.40 -7.08
CA HIS A 271 -27.89 9.22 -7.90
C HIS A 271 -27.68 8.82 -9.38
N ALA A 272 -26.46 8.53 -9.82
CA ALA A 272 -26.14 8.12 -11.19
C ALA A 272 -26.59 6.67 -11.50
N GLN A 273 -26.79 5.82 -10.49
CA GLN A 273 -27.17 4.41 -10.69
C GLN A 273 -28.65 4.20 -11.05
N TYR A 274 -29.47 5.26 -10.98
CA TYR A 274 -30.88 5.22 -11.41
C TYR A 274 -31.07 5.56 -12.90
N SER A 275 -30.12 6.22 -13.56
CA SER A 275 -30.34 6.73 -14.92
C SER A 275 -30.18 5.67 -16.02
N SER A 276 -29.48 4.56 -15.75
CA SER A 276 -29.32 3.46 -16.73
C SER A 276 -30.52 2.50 -16.77
N LYS A 277 -31.37 2.50 -15.73
CA LYS A 277 -32.59 1.67 -15.68
C LYS A 277 -33.81 2.28 -16.41
N ILE A 278 -33.70 3.51 -16.89
CA ILE A 278 -34.79 4.20 -17.61
C ILE A 278 -34.74 3.92 -19.13
N LEU A 279 -33.60 3.45 -19.68
CA LEU A 279 -33.40 3.37 -21.14
C LEU A 279 -33.76 2.03 -21.80
N TYR A 280 -34.11 0.98 -21.05
CA TYR A 280 -34.49 -0.33 -21.61
C TYR A 280 -35.67 -0.95 -20.85
N PRO A 281 -36.93 -0.71 -21.25
CA PRO A 281 -38.09 -1.09 -20.45
C PRO A 281 -38.48 -2.58 -20.55
N HIS A 282 -37.89 -3.38 -21.43
CA HIS A 282 -38.58 -4.62 -21.83
C HIS A 282 -38.31 -5.89 -21.00
N ASN A 283 -37.40 -5.89 -20.02
CA ASN A 283 -37.11 -7.08 -19.19
C ASN A 283 -37.15 -6.84 -17.67
N ALA A 284 -37.60 -5.67 -17.18
CA ALA A 284 -37.56 -5.33 -15.75
C ALA A 284 -38.60 -6.07 -14.88
N LEU A 285 -39.62 -6.68 -15.48
CA LEU A 285 -40.70 -7.35 -14.74
C LEU A 285 -40.39 -8.79 -14.32
N SER A 286 -39.39 -9.45 -14.94
CA SER A 286 -38.99 -10.80 -14.54
C SER A 286 -37.96 -10.81 -13.41
N SER A 287 -37.08 -9.81 -13.31
CA SER A 287 -36.04 -9.75 -12.26
C SER A 287 -36.58 -9.28 -10.89
N LEU A 288 -37.62 -8.45 -10.87
CA LEU A 288 -38.25 -8.00 -9.62
C LEU A 288 -38.94 -9.14 -8.86
N LYS A 289 -39.35 -10.21 -9.56
CA LYS A 289 -40.01 -11.37 -8.93
C LYS A 289 -39.01 -12.36 -8.33
N THR A 290 -37.79 -12.44 -8.88
CA THR A 290 -36.70 -13.26 -8.33
C THR A 290 -36.04 -12.61 -7.12
N ASP A 291 -35.93 -11.29 -7.09
CA ASP A 291 -35.31 -10.57 -5.96
C ASP A 291 -36.18 -10.62 -4.70
N HIS A 292 -37.51 -10.61 -4.85
CA HIS A 292 -38.42 -10.72 -3.72
C HIS A 292 -38.42 -12.13 -3.08
N LEU A 293 -38.28 -13.17 -3.90
CA LEU A 293 -38.18 -14.57 -3.42
C LEU A 293 -36.81 -14.85 -2.78
N ALA A 294 -35.72 -14.25 -3.28
CA ALA A 294 -34.39 -14.38 -2.70
C ALA A 294 -34.27 -13.65 -1.34
N ALA A 295 -34.93 -12.48 -1.19
CA ALA A 295 -34.97 -11.75 0.08
C ALA A 295 -35.80 -12.49 1.15
N GLU A 296 -36.89 -13.16 0.76
CA GLU A 296 -37.71 -13.94 1.68
C GLU A 296 -37.00 -15.23 2.13
N ALA A 297 -36.27 -15.89 1.23
CA ALA A 297 -35.40 -17.04 1.55
C ALA A 297 -34.17 -16.68 2.40
N ALA A 298 -33.59 -15.49 2.22
CA ALA A 298 -32.50 -15.03 3.07
C ALA A 298 -32.96 -14.68 4.50
N SER A 299 -34.23 -14.25 4.67
CA SER A 299 -34.80 -13.96 5.99
C SER A 299 -35.10 -15.22 6.82
N SER A 300 -35.44 -16.34 6.17
CA SER A 300 -35.72 -17.61 6.85
C SER A 300 -34.45 -18.35 7.30
N LEU A 301 -33.34 -18.23 6.57
CA LEU A 301 -32.04 -18.86 6.93
C LEU A 301 -31.28 -18.14 8.05
N VAL A 302 -31.55 -16.85 8.31
CA VAL A 302 -30.86 -16.07 9.35
C VAL A 302 -31.58 -16.15 10.71
N CYS A 303 -32.87 -16.51 10.75
CA CYS A 303 -33.65 -16.54 12.00
C CYS A 303 -33.70 -17.91 12.72
N GLU A 304 -33.23 -19.01 12.12
CA GLU A 304 -33.27 -20.34 12.76
C GLU A 304 -32.19 -20.65 13.81
N PRO A 305 -30.97 -20.04 13.84
CA PRO A 305 -30.00 -20.36 14.91
C PRO A 305 -30.28 -19.65 16.25
N LEU A 306 -31.20 -18.67 16.29
CA LEU A 306 -31.49 -17.87 17.49
C LEU A 306 -32.67 -18.40 18.31
N ARG A 307 -33.50 -19.30 17.77
CA ARG A 307 -34.61 -19.93 18.51
C ARG A 307 -34.19 -21.17 19.31
N SER A 308 -33.10 -21.84 18.95
CA SER A 308 -32.61 -23.04 19.65
C SER A 308 -31.72 -22.74 20.87
N LEU A 309 -31.29 -21.48 21.07
CA LEU A 309 -30.47 -21.07 22.22
C LEU A 309 -31.27 -20.43 23.37
N GLN A 310 -32.57 -20.15 23.19
CA GLN A 310 -33.44 -19.63 24.25
C GLN A 310 -34.23 -20.72 25.02
N SER A 311 -34.17 -21.99 24.61
CA SER A 311 -34.80 -23.10 25.33
C SER A 311 -33.86 -23.90 26.24
N MET A 312 -32.63 -23.41 26.47
CA MET A 312 -31.60 -24.12 27.25
C MET A 312 -31.11 -23.32 28.47
N LYS A 313 -32.02 -22.56 29.09
CA LYS A 313 -31.90 -22.03 30.45
C LYS A 313 -33.12 -22.45 31.27
N LEU A 314 -33.06 -23.66 31.79
CA LEU A 314 -33.68 -24.16 33.03
C LEU A 314 -32.90 -25.39 33.46
#